data_AF-A0A429ZUX8-F1
#
_entry.id   AF-A0A429ZUX8-F1
#
_cell.length_a   1.000
_cell.length_b   1.000
_cell.length_c   1.000
_cell.angle_alpha   90.00
_cell.angle_beta   90.00
_cell.angle_gamma   90.00
#
_symmetry.space_group_name_H-M   'P 1'
#
loop_
_entity.id
_entity.type
_entity.pdbx_description
1 polymer ?
#
loop_
_entity_poly.entity_id
_entity_poly.type
_entity_poly.pdbx_seq_one_letter_code
_entity_poly.pdbx_strand_id
1 'polypeptide(L)'
;MKHILSFLTVLILIVGTASYFYFYSGQDYYTKITSTGESFVTKVDGTEKEITDVSYHQLAFDKNGKEKAVDFNSTLGRDLRIGAYLKLTVNRNKGVLSWEEVTYEDLPASVKSQLN
;
A
#
# COMPACT_ATOMS: atom_id res chain seq x y z
N MET A 1 1.01 44.90 -0.98
CA MET A 1 1.92 43.91 -1.60
C MET A 1 2.42 42.87 -0.59
N LYS A 2 3.06 43.25 0.53
CA LYS A 2 3.55 42.32 1.58
C LYS A 2 2.49 41.33 2.11
N HIS A 3 1.28 41.83 2.39
CA HIS A 3 0.16 40.99 2.88
C HIS A 3 -0.41 40.04 1.83
N ILE A 4 -0.39 40.42 0.54
CA ILE A 4 -0.81 39.56 -0.57
C ILE A 4 0.21 38.43 -0.76
N LEU A 5 1.50 38.75 -0.70
CA LEU A 5 2.57 37.76 -0.80
C LEU A 5 2.53 36.78 0.39
N SER A 6 2.33 37.30 1.61
CA SER A 6 2.17 36.47 2.81
C SER A 6 0.94 35.56 2.74
N PHE A 7 -0.18 36.07 2.24
CA PHE A 7 -1.40 35.27 2.04
C PHE A 7 -1.18 34.16 1.00
N LEU A 8 -0.52 34.47 -0.11
CA LEU A 8 -0.20 33.50 -1.16
C LEU A 8 0.72 32.39 -0.64
N THR A 9 1.72 32.72 0.19
CA THR A 9 2.60 31.73 0.81
C THR A 9 1.83 30.78 1.72
N VAL A 10 0.93 31.28 2.57
CA VAL A 10 0.09 30.45 3.43
C VAL A 10 -0.84 29.56 2.61
N LEU A 11 -1.43 30.09 1.53
CA LEU A 11 -2.28 29.31 0.64
C LEU A 11 -1.51 28.15 -0.02
N ILE A 12 -0.29 28.39 -0.50
CA ILE A 12 0.57 27.35 -1.10
C ILE A 12 0.89 26.27 -0.07
N LEU A 13 1.18 26.62 1.19
CA LEU A 13 1.45 25.65 2.25
C LEU A 13 0.22 24.77 2.56
N ILE A 14 -0.98 25.36 2.60
CA ILE A 14 -2.22 24.62 2.84
C ILE A 14 -2.51 23.66 1.67
N VAL A 15 -2.39 24.13 0.43
CA VAL A 15 -2.63 23.29 -0.75
C VAL A 15 -1.58 22.19 -0.84
N GLY A 16 -0.31 22.50 -0.58
CA GLY A 16 0.78 21.52 -0.59
C GLY A 16 0.59 20.43 0.47
N THR A 17 0.24 20.81 1.69
CA THR A 17 -0.05 19.85 2.77
C THR A 17 -1.27 19.00 2.47
N ALA A 18 -2.38 19.59 2.03
CA ALA A 18 -3.59 18.85 1.66
C ALA A 18 -3.32 17.85 0.53
N SER A 19 -2.54 18.26 -0.48
CA SER A 19 -2.12 17.41 -1.59
C SER A 19 -1.24 16.25 -1.09
N TYR A 20 -0.28 16.53 -0.20
CA TYR A 20 0.55 15.49 0.40
C TYR A 20 -0.28 14.43 1.13
N PHE A 21 -1.22 14.85 1.99
CA PHE A 21 -2.12 13.91 2.68
C PHE A 21 -2.98 13.12 1.70
N TYR A 22 -3.46 13.74 0.63
CA TYR A 22 -4.27 13.07 -0.38
C TYR A 22 -3.52 11.91 -1.05
N PHE A 23 -2.23 12.11 -1.37
CA PHE A 23 -1.43 11.15 -2.14
C PHE A 23 -0.62 10.16 -1.29
N TYR A 24 -0.12 10.58 -0.13
CA TYR A 24 0.91 9.82 0.61
C TYR A 24 0.48 9.37 2.00
N SER A 25 -0.68 9.79 2.50
CA SER A 25 -1.19 9.24 3.77
C SER A 25 -1.82 7.87 3.56
N GLY A 26 -1.59 6.93 4.48
CA GLY A 26 -2.18 5.60 4.43
C GLY A 26 -2.55 5.09 5.81
N GLN A 27 -3.41 4.08 5.85
CA GLN A 27 -3.75 3.32 7.05
C GLN A 27 -3.17 1.93 6.97
N ASP A 28 -2.74 1.38 8.10
CA ASP A 28 -2.16 0.05 8.17
C ASP A 28 -3.23 -1.03 8.12
N TYR A 29 -3.02 -2.00 7.24
CA TYR A 29 -3.78 -3.23 7.09
C TYR A 29 -2.85 -4.43 7.15
N TYR A 30 -3.37 -5.59 7.49
CA TYR A 30 -2.59 -6.80 7.73
C TYR A 30 -3.18 -7.98 6.99
N THR A 31 -2.35 -8.80 6.34
CA THR A 31 -2.79 -10.00 5.62
C THR A 31 -1.77 -11.13 5.75
N LYS A 32 -2.14 -12.34 5.32
CA LYS A 32 -1.27 -13.52 5.28
C LYS A 32 -1.28 -14.08 3.86
N ILE A 33 -0.10 -14.27 3.27
CA ILE A 33 0.02 -14.86 1.94
C ILE A 33 -0.27 -16.36 2.02
N THR A 34 -1.33 -16.81 1.37
CA THR A 34 -1.76 -18.22 1.37
C THR A 34 -1.68 -18.89 -0.01
N SER A 35 -1.46 -18.10 -1.07
CA SER A 35 -1.34 -18.57 -2.46
C SER A 35 -0.20 -17.84 -3.19
N THR A 36 0.22 -18.42 -4.31
CA THR A 36 1.05 -17.70 -5.29
C THR A 36 0.27 -16.56 -5.91
N GLY A 37 0.98 -15.55 -6.41
CA GLY A 37 0.36 -14.42 -7.10
C GLY A 37 0.17 -14.70 -8.59
N GLU A 38 -0.53 -13.79 -9.26
CA GLU A 38 -0.74 -13.86 -10.71
C GLU A 38 0.38 -13.12 -11.42
N SER A 39 1.16 -13.84 -12.23
CA SER A 39 2.24 -13.23 -13.02
C SER A 39 1.70 -12.58 -14.27
N PHE A 40 2.14 -11.35 -14.56
CA PHE A 40 1.81 -10.64 -15.77
C PHE A 40 3.03 -9.90 -16.32
N VAL A 41 3.03 -9.63 -17.62
CA VAL A 41 4.13 -8.94 -18.30
C VAL A 41 3.68 -7.53 -18.67
N THR A 42 4.39 -6.54 -18.14
CA THR A 42 4.22 -5.13 -18.50
C THR A 42 5.31 -4.74 -19.49
N LYS A 43 4.90 -4.18 -20.63
CA LYS A 43 5.83 -3.57 -21.58
C LYS A 43 6.18 -2.17 -21.09
N VAL A 44 7.47 -1.86 -21.06
CA VAL A 44 7.92 -0.50 -20.73
C VAL A 44 7.79 0.35 -22.00
N ASP A 45 6.86 1.31 -21.97
CA ASP A 45 6.58 2.20 -23.10
C ASP A 45 7.85 2.80 -23.70
N GLY A 46 7.98 2.67 -25.03
CA GLY A 46 9.13 3.19 -25.79
C GLY A 46 10.38 2.30 -25.74
N THR A 47 10.31 1.10 -25.17
CA THR A 47 11.43 0.13 -25.19
C THR A 47 10.95 -1.29 -25.50
N GLU A 48 11.86 -2.16 -25.93
CA GLU A 48 11.60 -3.61 -26.05
C GLU A 48 11.66 -4.34 -24.69
N LYS A 49 11.82 -3.59 -23.58
CA LYS A 49 11.98 -4.18 -22.26
C LYS A 49 10.63 -4.63 -21.69
N GLU A 50 10.58 -5.90 -21.31
CA GLU A 50 9.46 -6.50 -20.59
C GLU A 50 9.81 -6.64 -19.10
N ILE A 51 8.86 -6.29 -18.24
CA ILE A 51 8.95 -6.49 -16.79
C ILE A 51 7.87 -7.50 -16.41
N THR A 52 8.29 -8.61 -15.80
CA THR A 52 7.36 -9.52 -15.15
C THR A 52 7.03 -8.98 -13.76
N ASP A 53 5.76 -8.76 -13.50
CA ASP A 53 5.22 -8.40 -12.20
C ASP A 53 4.35 -9.53 -11.67
N VAL A 54 4.17 -9.59 -10.36
CA VAL A 54 3.28 -10.56 -9.71
C VAL A 54 2.26 -9.79 -8.88
N SER A 55 0.98 -9.93 -9.20
CA SER A 55 -0.12 -9.28 -8.48
C SER A 55 -0.77 -10.21 -7.47
N TYR A 56 -1.26 -9.60 -6.39
CA TYR A 56 -2.03 -10.28 -5.34
C TYR A 56 -3.34 -9.55 -5.10
N HIS A 57 -4.42 -10.33 -5.05
CA HIS A 57 -5.71 -9.92 -4.52
C HIS A 57 -5.86 -10.52 -3.12
N GLN A 58 -5.90 -9.69 -2.08
CA GLN A 58 -5.91 -10.15 -0.69
C GLN A 58 -7.05 -9.55 0.11
N LEU A 59 -7.59 -10.32 1.03
CA LEU A 59 -8.31 -9.78 2.17
C LEU A 59 -7.29 -9.34 3.23
N ALA A 60 -7.40 -8.09 3.66
CA ALA A 60 -6.56 -7.51 4.69
C ALA A 60 -7.40 -6.88 5.79
N PHE A 61 -6.88 -6.87 7.01
CA PHE A 61 -7.61 -6.42 8.20
C PHE A 61 -6.92 -5.20 8.81
N ASP A 62 -7.68 -4.18 9.18
CA ASP A 62 -7.13 -3.07 9.93
C ASP A 62 -6.77 -3.48 11.37
N LYS A 63 -6.16 -2.56 12.13
CA LYS A 63 -5.80 -2.78 13.54
C LYS A 63 -6.96 -3.13 14.47
N ASN A 64 -8.21 -2.97 14.04
CA ASN A 64 -9.42 -3.31 14.79
C ASN A 64 -10.06 -4.62 14.29
N GLY A 65 -9.47 -5.27 13.27
CA GLY A 65 -10.01 -6.48 12.64
C GLY A 65 -11.05 -6.21 11.56
N LYS A 66 -11.19 -4.97 11.06
CA LYS A 66 -12.10 -4.68 9.95
C LYS A 66 -11.47 -5.07 8.62
N GLU A 67 -12.17 -5.89 7.86
CA GLU A 67 -11.74 -6.37 6.56
C GLU A 67 -11.76 -5.30 5.45
N LYS A 68 -10.87 -5.47 4.47
CA LYS A 68 -10.79 -4.73 3.22
C LYS A 68 -10.11 -5.58 2.16
N ALA A 69 -10.72 -5.70 0.98
CA ALA A 69 -10.05 -6.25 -0.19
C ALA A 69 -9.03 -5.25 -0.73
N VAL A 70 -7.83 -5.72 -1.06
CA VAL A 70 -6.71 -4.91 -1.54
C VAL A 70 -5.97 -5.63 -2.66
N ASP A 71 -5.52 -4.83 -3.63
CA ASP A 71 -4.67 -5.26 -4.74
C ASP A 71 -3.29 -4.63 -4.59
N PHE A 72 -2.24 -5.44 -4.74
CA PHE A 72 -0.86 -4.95 -4.75
C PHE A 72 0.07 -5.91 -5.50
N ASN A 73 1.23 -5.38 -5.89
CA ASN A 73 2.24 -6.16 -6.62
C ASN A 73 3.41 -6.51 -5.71
N SER A 74 4.07 -7.62 -6.01
CA SER A 74 5.34 -7.98 -5.39
C SER A 74 6.48 -7.07 -5.86
N THR A 75 7.62 -7.22 -5.21
CA THR A 75 8.85 -6.50 -5.56
C THR A 75 9.71 -7.40 -6.45
N LEU A 76 10.23 -6.85 -7.56
CA LEU A 76 11.14 -7.53 -8.49
C LEU A 76 10.55 -8.76 -9.19
N GLY A 77 9.23 -8.82 -9.38
CA GLY A 77 8.59 -9.89 -10.16
C GLY A 77 8.69 -11.28 -9.55
N ARG A 78 8.94 -11.38 -8.24
CA ARG A 78 9.04 -12.67 -7.53
C ARG A 78 7.82 -12.90 -6.67
N ASP A 79 7.42 -14.15 -6.51
CA ASP A 79 6.39 -14.51 -5.55
C ASP A 79 6.80 -14.16 -4.11
N LEU A 80 5.82 -13.76 -3.32
CA LEU A 80 5.92 -13.60 -1.89
C LEU A 80 5.90 -14.97 -1.21
N ARG A 81 6.58 -15.07 -0.06
CA ARG A 81 6.69 -16.32 0.67
C ARG A 81 5.31 -16.73 1.21
N ILE A 82 4.90 -17.96 0.90
CA ILE A 82 3.68 -18.55 1.47
C ILE A 82 3.82 -18.62 2.99
N GLY A 83 2.79 -18.17 3.70
CA GLY A 83 2.74 -18.04 5.15
C GLY A 83 3.33 -16.75 5.70
N ALA A 84 3.87 -15.85 4.85
CA ALA A 84 4.31 -14.54 5.30
C ALA A 84 3.12 -13.68 5.73
N TYR A 85 3.29 -12.97 6.85
CA TYR A 85 2.38 -11.91 7.26
C TYR A 85 2.89 -10.59 6.75
N LEU A 86 2.00 -9.76 6.21
CA LEU A 86 2.36 -8.46 5.65
C LEU A 86 1.60 -7.35 6.37
N LYS A 87 2.29 -6.23 6.60
CA LYS A 87 1.68 -4.95 6.91
C LYS A 87 1.65 -4.10 5.63
N LEU A 88 0.45 -3.68 5.24
CA LEU A 88 0.17 -2.90 4.05
C LEU A 88 -0.19 -1.47 4.46
N THR A 89 0.44 -0.46 3.88
CA THR A 89 0.03 0.93 4.03
C THR A 89 -0.94 1.28 2.92
N VAL A 90 -2.22 1.42 3.24
CA VAL A 90 -3.30 1.58 2.27
C VAL A 90 -3.82 3.01 2.28
N ASN A 91 -3.61 3.73 1.18
CA ASN A 91 -4.23 5.02 0.94
C ASN A 91 -5.66 4.85 0.43
N ARG A 92 -6.56 5.73 0.86
CA ARG A 92 -7.98 5.67 0.50
C ARG A 92 -8.24 5.84 -1.00
N ASN A 93 -7.43 6.65 -1.69
CA ASN A 93 -7.61 7.05 -3.09
C ASN A 93 -6.66 6.31 -4.04
N LYS A 94 -5.53 5.80 -3.54
CA LYS A 94 -4.44 5.21 -4.33
C LYS A 94 -4.27 3.70 -4.15
N GLY A 95 -4.96 3.08 -3.19
CA GLY A 95 -4.76 1.67 -2.87
C GLY A 95 -3.52 1.44 -2.00
N VAL A 96 -2.87 0.29 -2.16
CA VAL A 96 -1.67 -0.06 -1.39
C VAL A 96 -0.50 0.80 -1.86
N LEU A 97 0.04 1.63 -0.96
CA LEU A 97 1.23 2.46 -1.22
C LEU A 97 2.52 1.67 -1.04
N SER A 98 2.55 0.80 -0.04
CA SER A 98 3.70 -0.02 0.32
C SER A 98 3.27 -1.21 1.15
N TRP A 99 4.13 -2.21 1.22
CA TRP A 99 3.97 -3.36 2.10
C TRP A 99 5.33 -3.79 2.65
N GLU A 100 5.32 -4.37 3.83
CA GLU A 100 6.50 -4.99 4.45
C GLU A 100 6.11 -6.29 5.13
N GLU A 101 7.04 -7.25 5.15
CA GLU A 101 6.88 -8.50 5.89
C GLU A 101 7.04 -8.23 7.39
N VAL A 102 6.12 -8.78 8.19
CA VAL A 102 6.11 -8.66 9.65
C VAL A 102 6.01 -10.05 10.28
N THR A 103 6.35 -10.19 11.56
CA THR A 103 6.15 -11.47 12.25
C THR A 103 4.72 -11.60 12.77
N TYR A 104 4.33 -12.81 13.18
CA TYR A 104 3.02 -13.01 13.80
C TYR A 104 2.88 -12.18 15.08
N GLU A 105 3.95 -12.02 15.85
CA GLU A 105 3.99 -11.29 17.11
C GLU A 105 3.65 -9.80 16.93
N ASP A 106 4.09 -9.21 15.82
CA ASP A 106 3.85 -7.81 15.46
C ASP A 106 2.39 -7.51 15.08
N LEU A 107 1.59 -8.55 14.81
CA LEU A 107 0.19 -8.37 14.45
C LEU A 107 -0.64 -7.85 15.63
N PRO A 108 -1.58 -6.90 15.38
CA PRO A 108 -2.58 -6.52 16.36
C PRO A 108 -3.37 -7.74 16.87
N ALA A 109 -3.74 -7.74 18.15
CA ALA A 109 -4.44 -8.87 18.77
C ALA A 109 -5.76 -9.23 18.05
N SER A 110 -6.49 -8.23 17.55
CA SER A 110 -7.73 -8.43 16.78
C SER A 110 -7.50 -9.05 15.39
N VAL A 111 -6.30 -8.87 14.82
CA VAL A 111 -5.92 -9.42 13.52
C VAL A 111 -5.43 -10.85 13.66
N LYS A 112 -4.71 -11.17 14.75
CA LYS A 112 -4.22 -12.52 15.04
C LYS A 112 -5.31 -13.58 14.92
N SER A 113 -6.50 -13.31 15.46
CA SER A 113 -7.65 -14.23 15.37
C SER A 113 -8.25 -14.37 13.96
N GLN A 114 -8.02 -13.40 13.06
CA GLN A 114 -8.52 -13.43 11.69
C GLN A 114 -7.57 -14.16 10.73
N LEU A 115 -6.27 -14.17 11.04
CA LEU A 115 -5.20 -14.70 10.18
C LEU A 115 -4.56 -16.00 10.68
N ASN A 116 -5.12 -16.59 11.76
CA ASN A 116 -4.62 -17.85 12.31
C ASN A 116 -5.08 -19.04 11.47
#